data_AF-A0A3D1BWS7-F1
#
_entry.id   AF-A0A3D1BWS7-F1
#
_cell.length_a   1.000
_cell.length_b   1.000
_cell.length_c   1.000
_cell.angle_alpha   90.00
_cell.angle_beta   90.00
_cell.angle_gamma   90.00
#
_symmetry.space_group_name_H-M   'P 1'
#
loop_
_entity.id
_entity.type
_entity.pdbx_description
1 polymer ?
#
loop_
_entity_poly.entity_id
_entity_poly.type
_entity_poly.pdbx_seq_one_letter_code
_entity_poly.pdbx_strand_id
1 'polypeptide(L)'
;EQSAYNFEHSDADFLFQAFTAHEKEANYLMTKQLALPAYEQVLKAAHSFNLLDARGSISITERAEYIGRIRNLARNVASSYLLSRANLGFPLADKNHAKETIDQLNAKKTIKS
;
A
#
# COMPACT_ATOMS: atom_id res chain seq x y z
N GLU A 1 14.95 -25.05 3.25
CA GLU A 1 13.73 -24.74 4.05
C GLU A 1 12.83 -23.74 3.33
N GLN A 2 13.20 -22.46 3.18
CA GLN A 2 12.32 -21.43 2.58
C GLN A 2 11.81 -21.75 1.16
N SER A 3 12.64 -22.32 0.28
CA SER A 3 12.18 -22.74 -1.05
C SER A 3 11.08 -23.81 -0.98
N ALA A 4 11.25 -24.83 -0.14
CA ALA A 4 10.24 -25.88 0.04
C ALA A 4 8.93 -25.29 0.58
N TYR A 5 8.99 -24.34 1.51
CA TYR A 5 7.80 -23.62 1.95
C TYR A 5 7.14 -22.86 0.80
N ASN A 6 7.88 -22.02 0.07
CA ASN A 6 7.32 -21.17 -0.97
C ASN A 6 6.69 -21.98 -2.12
N PHE A 7 7.35 -23.03 -2.59
CA PHE A 7 6.95 -23.79 -3.78
C PHE A 7 6.01 -24.96 -3.49
N GLU A 8 6.12 -25.59 -2.31
CA GLU A 8 5.48 -26.89 -2.05
C GLU A 8 4.50 -26.84 -0.86
N HIS A 9 4.83 -26.13 0.22
CA HIS A 9 4.07 -26.24 1.48
C HIS A 9 3.23 -25.03 1.89
N SER A 10 3.37 -23.87 1.24
CA SER A 10 2.58 -22.67 1.51
C SER A 10 1.07 -22.92 1.30
N ASP A 11 0.23 -22.52 2.25
CA ASP A 11 -1.23 -22.70 2.16
C ASP A 11 -1.84 -21.59 1.28
N ALA A 12 -2.28 -21.94 0.08
CA ALA A 12 -2.84 -21.00 -0.88
C ALA A 12 -4.14 -20.34 -0.38
N ASP A 13 -5.03 -21.10 0.26
CA ASP A 13 -6.32 -20.60 0.74
C ASP A 13 -6.10 -19.56 1.86
N PHE A 14 -5.20 -19.88 2.78
CA PHE A 14 -4.76 -18.93 3.81
C PHE A 14 -4.17 -17.66 3.17
N LEU A 15 -3.30 -17.79 2.17
CA LEU A 15 -2.65 -16.64 1.54
C LEU A 15 -3.64 -15.74 0.78
N PHE A 16 -4.64 -16.31 0.11
CA PHE A 16 -5.72 -15.54 -0.52
C PHE A 16 -6.55 -14.76 0.50
N GLN A 17 -6.89 -15.40 1.63
CA GLN A 17 -7.60 -14.75 2.73
C GLN A 17 -6.73 -13.65 3.36
N ALA A 18 -5.45 -13.91 3.59
CA ALA A 18 -4.50 -12.94 4.12
C ALA A 18 -4.37 -11.72 3.20
N PHE A 19 -4.21 -11.92 1.90
CA PHE A 19 -4.18 -10.81 0.93
C PHE A 19 -5.42 -9.93 1.06
N THR A 20 -6.60 -10.56 1.03
CA THR A 20 -7.90 -9.86 1.08
C THR A 20 -8.09 -9.11 2.41
N ALA A 21 -7.69 -9.74 3.52
CA ALA A 21 -7.75 -9.12 4.85
C ALA A 21 -6.83 -7.91 4.96
N HIS A 22 -5.58 -8.02 4.48
CA HIS A 22 -4.62 -6.92 4.48
C HIS A 22 -5.05 -5.77 3.57
N GLU A 23 -5.60 -6.06 2.38
CA GLU A 23 -6.16 -5.02 1.50
C GLU A 23 -7.34 -4.29 2.18
N LYS A 24 -8.27 -5.03 2.79
CA LYS A 24 -9.41 -4.44 3.50
C LYS A 24 -8.95 -3.55 4.65
N GLU A 25 -8.00 -4.03 5.45
CA GLU A 25 -7.46 -3.29 6.59
C GLU A 25 -6.67 -2.06 6.15
N ALA A 26 -5.86 -2.15 5.10
CA ALA A 26 -5.18 -1.00 4.51
C ALA A 26 -6.17 0.10 4.11
N ASN A 27 -7.26 -0.27 3.43
CA ASN A 27 -8.32 0.67 3.05
C ASN A 27 -9.01 1.29 4.26
N TYR A 28 -9.36 0.49 5.27
CA TYR A 28 -9.95 0.99 6.50
C TYR A 28 -9.04 2.00 7.21
N LEU A 29 -7.76 1.68 7.39
CA LEU A 29 -6.78 2.54 8.06
C LEU A 29 -6.57 3.87 7.31
N MET A 30 -6.63 3.85 5.98
CA MET A 30 -6.59 5.08 5.17
C MET A 30 -7.79 6.00 5.48
N THR A 31 -8.99 5.47 5.72
CA THR A 31 -10.16 6.27 6.14
C THR A 31 -9.96 6.94 7.52
N LYS A 32 -9.10 6.35 8.36
CA LYS A 32 -8.74 6.88 9.67
C LYS A 32 -7.51 7.79 9.65
N GLN A 33 -6.98 8.09 8.46
CA GLN A 33 -5.76 8.89 8.26
C GLN A 33 -4.52 8.26 8.95
N LEU A 34 -4.51 6.94 9.11
CA LEU A 34 -3.41 6.17 9.70
C LEU A 34 -2.51 5.60 8.61
N ALA A 35 -1.80 6.47 7.90
CA ALA A 35 -1.05 6.11 6.70
C ALA A 35 0.10 5.10 6.95
N LEU A 36 0.85 5.23 8.05
CA LEU A 36 1.95 4.31 8.36
C LEU A 36 1.43 2.90 8.70
N PRO A 37 0.43 2.71 9.58
CA PRO A 37 -0.22 1.41 9.74
C PRO A 37 -0.81 0.85 8.45
N ALA A 38 -1.41 1.70 7.60
CA ALA A 38 -1.92 1.26 6.30
C ALA A 38 -0.80 0.73 5.39
N TYR A 39 0.38 1.38 5.40
CA TYR A 39 1.56 0.93 4.64
C TYR A 39 2.01 -0.47 5.06
N GLU A 40 2.05 -0.76 6.36
CA GLU A 40 2.38 -2.09 6.87
C GLU A 40 1.44 -3.18 6.32
N GLN A 41 0.16 -2.87 6.17
CA GLN A 41 -0.81 -3.79 5.55
C GLN A 41 -0.52 -4.00 4.06
N VAL A 42 -0.10 -2.96 3.33
CA VAL A 42 0.32 -3.08 1.92
C VAL A 42 1.53 -4.02 1.79
N LEU A 43 2.52 -3.92 2.69
CA LEU A 43 3.67 -4.81 2.69
C LEU A 43 3.27 -6.27 2.91
N LYS A 44 2.34 -6.51 3.85
CA LYS A 44 1.82 -7.86 4.12
C LYS A 44 1.03 -8.41 2.93
N ALA A 45 0.15 -7.61 2.31
CA ALA A 45 -0.55 -8.00 1.10
C ALA A 45 0.41 -8.35 -0.04
N ALA A 46 1.44 -7.51 -0.27
CA ALA A 46 2.46 -7.78 -1.27
C ALA A 46 3.26 -9.07 -0.99
N HIS A 47 3.54 -9.35 0.28
CA HIS A 47 4.19 -10.59 0.68
C HIS A 47 3.32 -11.82 0.43
N SER A 48 2.03 -11.78 0.82
CA SER A 48 1.08 -12.86 0.53
C SER A 48 0.97 -13.13 -0.97
N PHE A 49 0.92 -12.06 -1.78
CA PHE A 49 0.94 -12.18 -3.25
C PHE A 49 2.22 -12.86 -3.76
N ASN A 50 3.40 -12.49 -3.26
CA ASN A 50 4.65 -13.10 -3.70
C ASN A 50 4.70 -14.61 -3.41
N LEU A 51 4.11 -15.05 -2.28
CA LEU A 51 4.01 -16.47 -1.94
C LEU A 51 3.03 -17.20 -2.87
N LEU A 52 1.88 -16.59 -3.19
CA LEU A 52 0.93 -17.12 -4.17
C LEU A 52 1.53 -17.24 -5.57
N ASP A 53 2.30 -16.23 -6.01
CA ASP A 53 3.01 -16.20 -7.30
C ASP A 53 4.07 -17.30 -7.34
N ALA A 54 4.88 -17.43 -6.28
CA ALA A 54 5.91 -18.47 -6.19
C ALA A 54 5.32 -19.90 -6.21
N ARG A 55 4.19 -20.11 -5.52
CA ARG A 55 3.48 -21.40 -5.51
C ARG A 55 2.85 -21.76 -6.87
N GLY A 56 2.68 -20.78 -7.77
CA GLY A 56 1.95 -20.97 -9.02
C GLY A 56 0.43 -21.08 -8.83
N SER A 57 -0.10 -20.56 -7.71
CA SER A 57 -1.53 -20.58 -7.41
C SER A 57 -2.34 -19.47 -8.08
N ILE A 58 -1.68 -18.59 -8.84
CA ILE A 58 -2.30 -17.51 -9.62
C ILE A 58 -1.93 -17.62 -11.09
N SER A 59 -2.91 -17.43 -11.97
CA SER A 59 -2.71 -17.34 -13.41
C SER A 59 -2.05 -16.02 -13.82
N ILE A 60 -1.60 -15.93 -15.07
CA ILE A 60 -1.00 -14.70 -15.64
C ILE A 60 -1.98 -13.51 -15.56
N THR A 61 -3.25 -13.75 -15.83
CA THR A 61 -4.29 -12.72 -15.78
C THR A 61 -4.52 -12.24 -14.34
N GLU A 62 -4.66 -13.18 -13.39
CA GLU A 62 -4.82 -12.86 -11.97
C GLU A 62 -3.59 -12.10 -11.44
N ARG A 63 -2.38 -12.51 -11.84
CA ARG A 63 -1.14 -11.84 -11.46
C ARG A 63 -1.15 -10.35 -11.81
N ALA A 64 -1.60 -9.99 -13.01
CA ALA A 64 -1.72 -8.59 -13.42
C ALA A 64 -2.72 -7.82 -12.54
N GLU A 65 -3.85 -8.45 -12.19
CA GLU A 65 -4.87 -7.87 -11.32
C GLU A 65 -4.34 -7.61 -9.90
N TYR A 66 -3.73 -8.60 -9.25
CA TYR A 66 -3.15 -8.48 -7.91
C TYR A 66 -2.08 -7.38 -7.85
N ILE A 67 -1.21 -7.30 -8.86
CA ILE A 67 -0.22 -6.22 -8.97
C ILE A 67 -0.91 -4.85 -9.09
N GLY A 68 -2.00 -4.75 -9.86
CA GLY A 68 -2.80 -3.55 -9.98
C GLY A 68 -3.38 -3.10 -8.62
N ARG A 69 -3.94 -4.04 -7.86
CA ARG A 69 -4.49 -3.81 -6.52
C ARG A 69 -3.43 -3.31 -5.54
N ILE A 70 -2.28 -3.98 -5.46
CA ILE A 70 -1.14 -3.57 -4.60
C ILE A 70 -0.65 -2.16 -4.97
N ARG A 71 -0.49 -1.86 -6.27
CA ARG A 71 -0.06 -0.54 -6.74
C ARG A 71 -1.05 0.55 -6.37
N ASN A 72 -2.35 0.28 -6.46
CA ASN A 72 -3.39 1.22 -6.07
C ASN A 72 -3.36 1.50 -4.57
N LEU A 73 -3.23 0.46 -3.74
CA LEU A 73 -3.03 0.63 -2.29
C LEU A 73 -1.81 1.48 -1.98
N ALA A 74 -0.65 1.15 -2.55
CA ALA A 74 0.60 1.88 -2.30
C ALA A 74 0.48 3.37 -2.68
N ARG A 75 -0.16 3.67 -3.83
CA ARG A 75 -0.40 5.06 -4.27
C ARG A 75 -1.31 5.82 -3.30
N ASN A 76 -2.38 5.18 -2.84
CA ASN A 76 -3.33 5.81 -1.92
C ASN A 76 -2.69 6.04 -0.55
N VAL A 77 -1.92 5.08 -0.04
CA VAL A 77 -1.16 5.21 1.21
C VAL A 77 -0.12 6.33 1.10
N ALA A 78 0.65 6.40 0.00
CA ALA A 78 1.60 7.47 -0.22
C ALA A 78 0.92 8.85 -0.24
N SER A 79 -0.24 8.96 -0.89
CA SER A 79 -1.04 10.19 -0.91
C SER A 79 -1.54 10.56 0.48
N SER A 80 -2.03 9.59 1.25
CA SER A 80 -2.47 9.77 2.64
C SER A 80 -1.31 10.22 3.55
N TYR A 81 -0.14 9.60 3.40
CA TYR A 81 1.06 9.96 4.15
C TYR A 81 1.51 11.39 3.84
N LEU A 82 1.57 11.77 2.55
CA LEU A 82 1.91 13.12 2.13
C LEU A 82 1.00 14.16 2.78
N LEU A 83 -0.31 13.94 2.76
CA LEU A 83 -1.28 14.83 3.39
C LEU A 83 -1.13 14.87 4.92
N SER A 84 -0.92 13.72 5.56
CA SER A 84 -0.65 13.64 7.00
C SER A 84 0.58 14.46 7.38
N ARG A 85 1.67 14.38 6.61
CA ARG A 85 2.89 15.16 6.86
C ARG A 85 2.67 16.66 6.59
N ALA A 86 1.95 17.01 5.53
CA ALA A 86 1.61 18.40 5.21
C ALA A 86 0.77 19.06 6.33
N ASN A 87 -0.20 18.35 6.91
CA ASN A 87 -1.00 18.85 8.04
C ASN A 87 -0.16 19.13 9.30
N LEU A 88 0.99 18.47 9.43
CA LEU A 88 1.96 18.71 10.51
C LEU A 88 3.03 19.74 10.12
N GLY A 89 2.93 20.35 8.94
CA GLY A 89 3.93 21.29 8.42
C GLY A 89 5.27 20.65 8.03
N PHE A 90 5.30 19.34 7.74
CA PHE A 90 6.50 18.56 7.45
C PHE A 90 7.63 18.75 8.48
N PRO A 91 7.44 18.31 9.74
CA PRO A 91 8.34 18.66 10.86
C PRO A 91 9.79 18.16 10.72
N LEU A 92 10.04 17.20 9.83
CA LEU A 92 11.35 16.61 9.58
C LEU A 92 11.98 17.05 8.24
N ALA A 93 11.27 17.86 7.45
CA ALA A 93 11.77 18.33 6.16
C ALA A 93 12.49 19.67 6.31
N ASP A 94 13.32 19.99 5.33
CA ASP A 94 13.84 21.35 5.17
C ASP A 94 12.67 22.35 5.03
N LYS A 95 12.79 23.50 5.69
CA LYS A 95 11.69 24.49 5.76
C LYS A 95 11.31 25.05 4.39
N ASN A 96 12.27 25.22 3.48
CA ASN A 96 11.99 25.75 2.15
C ASN A 96 11.23 24.72 1.32
N HIS A 97 11.69 23.46 1.31
CA HIS A 97 11.00 22.36 0.62
C HIS A 97 9.61 22.09 1.21
N ALA A 98 9.47 22.17 2.53
CA ALA A 98 8.19 22.02 3.23
C ALA A 98 7.18 23.09 2.76
N LYS A 99 7.59 24.35 2.75
CA LYS A 99 6.75 25.47 2.29
C LYS A 99 6.35 25.30 0.83
N GLU A 100 7.30 25.05 -0.06
CA GLU A 100 7.04 24.85 -1.48
C GLU A 100 6.03 23.72 -1.73
N THR A 101 6.20 22.59 -1.04
CA THR A 101 5.30 21.44 -1.19
C THR A 101 3.89 21.76 -0.70
N ILE A 102 3.75 22.45 0.44
CA ILE A 102 2.45 22.88 0.97
C ILE A 102 1.75 23.82 -0.02
N ASP A 103 2.48 24.79 -0.58
CA ASP A 103 1.94 25.74 -1.55
C ASP A 103 1.45 25.01 -2.82
N GLN A 104 2.24 24.05 -3.33
CA GLN A 104 1.83 23.21 -4.47
C GLN A 104 0.58 22.36 -4.17
N LEU A 105 0.48 21.79 -2.97
CA LEU A 105 -0.69 21.02 -2.54
C LEU A 105 -1.95 21.88 -2.46
N ASN A 106 -1.82 23.11 -1.94
CA ASN A 106 -2.92 24.06 -1.85
C ASN A 106 -3.38 24.50 -3.24
N ALA A 107 -2.46 24.84 -4.15
CA ALA A 107 -2.78 25.18 -5.53
C ALA A 107 -3.54 24.04 -6.25
N LYS A 108 -3.11 22.79 -6.06
CA LYS A 108 -3.79 21.60 -6.63
C LYS A 108 -5.19 21.38 -6.07
N LYS A 109 -5.46 21.76 -4.81
CA LYS A 109 -6.81 21.69 -4.23
C LYS A 109 -7.75 22.70 -4.89
N THR A 110 -7.29 23.94 -5.09
CA THR A 110 -8.09 25.02 -5.71
C THR A 110 -8.48 24.73 -7.16
N ILE A 111 -7.65 24.00 -7.92
CA ILE A 111 -7.95 23.64 -9.32
C ILE A 111 -9.00 22.52 -9.42
N LYS A 112 -9.16 21.71 -8.36
CA LYS A 112 -10.06 20.55 -8.34
C LYS A 112 -11.44 20.83 -7.69
N SER A 113 -11.63 21.99 -7.08
CA SER A 113 -12.90 22.46 -6.51
C SER A 113 -13.66 23.32 -7.51
#